data_AF-A0A933BN53-F1
#
_entry.id   AF-A0A933BN53-F1
#
_cell.length_a   1.000
_cell.length_b   1.000
_cell.length_c   1.000
_cell.angle_alpha   90.00
_cell.angle_beta   90.00
_cell.angle_gamma   90.00
#
_symmetry.space_group_name_H-M   'P 1'
#
loop_
_entity.id
_entity.type
_entity.pdbx_description
1 polymer ?
#
loop_
_entity_poly.entity_id
_entity_poly.type
_entity_poly.pdbx_seq_one_letter_code
_entity_poly.pdbx_strand_id
1 'polypeptide(L)'
;MLSLVQETASWGWAYLQHMVIMMYWAWIPGFLAAAALSARYRQVLQAITLKRRQGGVAFWAAVGWGMTSGAGRRSSLEMATTLWRASVPDHIVLAFLVASHSLVLFNLVLFTILIGLEFSLGVLLGGLVMIGLLRLMAPALRQEPGFPSDPPGGLVAGAPGSWTSLVCSGRGWGEIVRDIGRYLRSMGPSLIGGLILGALVLAIDTRGAWFFPKWMGDETLGAALASSFLAPLLSVVLFLAPGGNLIMVSSIWKTWTLTYSGVISFVLLSLLNPLTIRTLVGHSRGRRGCAVSLSIYLSAALGGLAVAGGFAVLGVHVAHVPWFRQLVDRLMMMFPFTMLGAPGGGMNGM
;
A
#
# COMPACT_ATOMS: atom_id res chain seq x y z
N MET A 1 6.24 -36.11 -4.86
CA MET A 1 6.30 -34.82 -5.58
C MET A 1 4.97 -34.43 -6.23
N LEU A 2 4.29 -35.32 -6.96
CA LEU A 2 3.00 -35.00 -7.61
C LEU A 2 1.87 -34.64 -6.62
N SER A 3 1.69 -35.41 -5.53
CA SER A 3 0.72 -35.09 -4.47
C SER A 3 0.96 -33.71 -3.85
N LEU A 4 2.24 -33.37 -3.65
CA LEU A 4 2.67 -32.07 -3.10
C LEU A 4 2.32 -30.91 -4.04
N VAL A 5 2.57 -31.07 -5.35
CA VAL A 5 2.22 -30.04 -6.34
C VAL A 5 0.71 -29.84 -6.40
N GLN A 6 -0.06 -30.93 -6.33
CA GLN A 6 -1.51 -30.89 -6.39
C GLN A 6 -2.14 -30.23 -5.16
N GLU A 7 -1.63 -30.51 -3.96
CA GLU A 7 -2.05 -29.85 -2.73
C GLU A 7 -1.68 -28.36 -2.73
N THR A 8 -0.45 -28.01 -3.13
CA THR A 8 -0.05 -26.60 -3.20
C THR A 8 -0.91 -25.83 -4.23
N ALA A 9 -1.28 -26.48 -5.33
CA ALA A 9 -2.14 -25.91 -6.36
C ALA A 9 -3.59 -25.72 -5.88
N SER A 10 -4.16 -26.67 -5.12
CA SER A 10 -5.53 -26.55 -4.58
C SER A 10 -5.63 -25.43 -3.56
N TRP A 11 -4.66 -25.31 -2.65
CA TRP A 11 -4.56 -24.21 -1.70
C TRP A 11 -4.40 -22.85 -2.39
N GLY A 12 -3.52 -22.78 -3.39
CA GLY A 12 -3.34 -21.58 -4.21
C GLY A 12 -4.63 -21.18 -4.94
N TRP A 13 -5.36 -22.15 -5.48
CA TRP A 13 -6.63 -21.93 -6.17
C TRP A 13 -7.74 -21.45 -5.22
N ALA A 14 -7.91 -22.08 -4.06
CA ALA A 14 -8.87 -21.64 -3.05
C ALA A 14 -8.56 -20.22 -2.55
N TYR A 15 -7.28 -19.91 -2.33
CA TYR A 15 -6.83 -18.57 -1.98
C TYR A 15 -7.16 -17.56 -3.08
N LEU A 16 -6.91 -17.91 -4.35
CA LEU A 16 -7.25 -17.08 -5.49
C LEU A 16 -8.75 -16.81 -5.56
N GLN A 17 -9.59 -17.85 -5.46
CA GLN A 17 -11.05 -17.72 -5.47
C GLN A 17 -11.54 -16.80 -4.34
N HIS A 18 -11.04 -17.01 -3.11
CA HIS A 18 -11.39 -16.17 -1.98
C HIS A 18 -10.95 -14.72 -2.20
N MET A 19 -9.72 -14.50 -2.66
CA MET A 19 -9.22 -13.16 -3.00
C MET A 19 -10.06 -12.51 -4.09
N VAL A 20 -10.49 -13.25 -5.12
CA VAL A 20 -11.36 -12.75 -6.20
C VAL A 20 -12.75 -12.38 -5.69
N ILE A 21 -13.36 -13.22 -4.83
CA ILE A 21 -14.67 -12.95 -4.24
C ILE A 21 -14.60 -11.71 -3.34
N MET A 22 -13.58 -11.64 -2.47
CA MET A 22 -13.32 -10.46 -1.65
C MET A 22 -12.99 -9.23 -2.50
N MET A 23 -12.26 -9.42 -3.61
CA MET A 23 -11.99 -8.38 -4.61
C MET A 23 -13.30 -7.80 -5.14
N TYR A 24 -14.24 -8.64 -5.55
CA TYR A 24 -15.49 -8.18 -6.14
C TYR A 24 -16.29 -7.29 -5.18
N TRP A 25 -16.47 -7.75 -3.94
CA TRP A 25 -17.27 -7.04 -2.94
C TRP A 25 -16.57 -5.82 -2.34
N ALA A 26 -15.26 -5.85 -2.17
CA ALA A 26 -14.51 -4.75 -1.57
C ALA A 26 -14.09 -3.69 -2.58
N TRP A 27 -13.74 -4.09 -3.80
CA TRP A 27 -13.09 -3.18 -4.74
C TRP A 27 -14.06 -2.31 -5.49
N ILE A 28 -15.24 -2.82 -5.86
CA ILE A 28 -16.23 -2.00 -6.56
C ILE A 28 -16.60 -0.77 -5.71
N PRO A 29 -17.06 -0.91 -4.45
CA PRO A 29 -17.36 0.26 -3.61
C PRO A 29 -16.09 1.06 -3.27
N GLY A 30 -14.95 0.40 -3.04
CA GLY A 30 -13.69 1.08 -2.77
C GLY A 30 -13.22 1.97 -3.93
N PHE A 31 -13.26 1.44 -5.16
CA PHE A 31 -12.92 2.18 -6.38
C PHE A 31 -13.90 3.31 -6.64
N LEU A 32 -15.19 3.08 -6.43
CA LEU A 32 -16.21 4.10 -6.61
C LEU A 32 -16.00 5.26 -5.64
N ALA A 33 -15.83 4.96 -4.35
CA ALA A 33 -15.58 5.97 -3.31
C ALA A 33 -14.27 6.73 -3.58
N ALA A 34 -13.19 6.02 -3.90
CA ALA A 34 -11.90 6.63 -4.19
C ALA A 34 -11.93 7.48 -5.45
N ALA A 35 -12.61 7.04 -6.52
CA ALA A 35 -12.77 7.80 -7.76
C ALA A 35 -13.63 9.05 -7.54
N ALA A 36 -14.71 8.95 -6.77
CA ALA A 36 -15.55 10.10 -6.45
C ALA A 36 -14.81 11.16 -5.61
N LEU A 37 -14.11 10.74 -4.54
CA LEU A 37 -13.29 11.63 -3.72
C LEU A 37 -12.14 12.25 -4.51
N SER A 38 -11.47 11.45 -5.34
CA SER A 38 -10.47 11.91 -6.31
C SER A 38 -11.02 13.02 -7.21
N ALA A 39 -12.13 12.76 -7.91
CA ALA A 39 -12.71 13.69 -8.86
C ALA A 39 -13.08 15.03 -8.18
N ARG A 40 -13.56 14.96 -6.94
CA ARG A 40 -13.97 16.15 -6.17
C ARG A 40 -12.78 16.98 -5.65
N TYR A 41 -11.82 16.35 -5.00
CA TYR A 41 -10.85 17.06 -4.17
C TYR A 41 -9.47 17.22 -4.81
N ARG A 42 -9.10 16.36 -5.77
CA ARG A 42 -7.76 16.35 -6.36
C ARG A 42 -7.37 17.71 -6.95
N GLN A 43 -8.26 18.31 -7.73
CA GLN A 43 -8.00 19.59 -8.41
C GLN A 43 -7.85 20.75 -7.41
N VAL A 44 -8.68 20.78 -6.37
CA VAL A 44 -8.65 21.81 -5.33
C VAL A 44 -7.35 21.74 -4.53
N LEU A 45 -6.98 20.54 -4.08
CA LEU A 45 -5.79 20.33 -3.26
C LEU A 45 -4.51 20.58 -4.07
N GLN A 46 -4.50 20.17 -5.34
CA GLN A 46 -3.43 20.50 -6.28
C GLN A 46 -3.29 22.02 -6.45
N ALA A 47 -4.38 22.74 -6.70
CA ALA A 47 -4.37 24.19 -6.87
C ALA A 47 -3.87 24.91 -5.61
N ILE A 48 -4.31 24.49 -4.42
CA ILE A 48 -3.83 25.07 -3.15
C ILE A 48 -2.33 24.83 -2.96
N THR A 49 -1.87 23.61 -3.24
CA THR A 49 -0.45 23.23 -3.11
C THR A 49 0.43 24.06 -4.04
N LEU A 50 0.05 24.21 -5.31
CA LEU A 50 0.80 24.95 -6.32
C LEU A 50 0.71 26.48 -6.15
N LYS A 51 -0.40 27.01 -5.61
CA LYS A 51 -0.59 28.44 -5.38
C LYS A 51 0.16 28.94 -4.16
N ARG A 52 0.07 28.22 -3.02
CA ARG A 52 0.73 28.63 -1.78
C ARG A 52 2.21 28.24 -1.73
N ARG A 53 2.58 27.09 -2.31
CA ARG A 53 3.94 26.51 -2.41
C ARG A 53 4.68 26.27 -1.10
N GLN A 54 4.33 26.94 0.00
CA GLN A 54 5.00 26.89 1.29
C GLN A 54 4.00 27.02 2.45
N GLY A 55 4.46 26.72 3.67
CA GLY A 55 3.70 26.83 4.90
C GLY A 55 2.79 25.64 5.19
N GLY A 56 2.19 25.64 6.39
CA GLY A 56 1.39 24.50 6.89
C GLY A 56 0.18 24.14 6.03
N VAL A 57 -0.46 25.14 5.39
CA VAL A 57 -1.61 24.88 4.51
C VAL A 57 -1.19 24.16 3.23
N ALA A 58 -0.08 24.56 2.61
CA ALA A 58 0.45 23.86 1.42
C ALA A 58 0.88 22.43 1.78
N PHE A 59 1.48 22.24 2.95
CA PHE A 59 1.86 20.91 3.45
C PHE A 59 0.66 19.97 3.60
N TRP A 60 -0.39 20.38 4.31
CA TRP A 60 -1.58 19.53 4.48
C TRP A 60 -2.38 19.37 3.20
N ALA A 61 -2.40 20.39 2.31
CA ALA A 61 -2.98 20.25 0.98
C ALA A 61 -2.25 19.19 0.14
N ALA A 62 -0.91 19.14 0.23
CA ALA A 62 -0.11 18.14 -0.45
C ALA A 62 -0.36 16.73 0.10
N VAL A 63 -0.49 16.58 1.43
CA VAL A 63 -0.89 15.31 2.06
C VAL A 63 -2.27 14.87 1.56
N GLY A 64 -3.29 15.73 1.66
CA GLY A 64 -4.64 15.40 1.20
C GLY A 64 -4.69 15.11 -0.30
N TRP A 65 -3.91 15.82 -1.10
CA TRP A 65 -3.79 15.55 -2.53
C TRP A 65 -3.19 14.18 -2.79
N GLY A 66 -2.14 13.80 -2.04
CA GLY A 66 -1.59 12.45 -2.10
C GLY A 66 -2.63 11.39 -1.72
N MET A 67 -3.35 11.57 -0.60
CA MET A 67 -4.39 10.64 -0.16
C MET A 67 -5.53 10.43 -1.17
N THR A 68 -5.80 11.45 -2.00
CA THR A 68 -6.84 11.42 -3.06
C THR A 68 -6.27 11.17 -4.47
N SER A 69 -4.96 11.01 -4.57
CA SER A 69 -4.28 10.73 -5.83
C SER A 69 -4.57 9.30 -6.30
N GLY A 70 -4.38 9.06 -7.59
CA GLY A 70 -4.53 7.72 -8.13
C GLY A 70 -3.39 6.82 -7.70
N ALA A 71 -3.66 5.52 -7.54
CA ALA A 71 -2.67 4.50 -7.13
C ALA A 71 -1.50 4.28 -8.14
N GLY A 72 -1.36 5.14 -9.15
CA GLY A 72 -0.33 5.05 -10.18
C GLY A 72 0.99 5.68 -9.73
N ARG A 73 2.01 4.85 -9.51
CA ARG A 73 3.37 5.31 -9.15
C ARG A 73 3.95 6.33 -10.12
N ARG A 74 3.90 6.04 -11.43
CA ARG A 74 4.51 6.91 -12.45
C ARG A 74 3.93 8.33 -12.38
N SER A 75 2.61 8.43 -12.26
CA SER A 75 1.91 9.70 -12.12
C SER A 75 2.31 10.44 -10.84
N SER A 76 2.45 9.74 -9.70
CA SER A 76 2.92 10.36 -8.45
C SER A 76 4.36 10.88 -8.57
N LEU A 77 5.25 10.13 -9.22
CA LEU A 77 6.65 10.55 -9.42
C LEU A 77 6.74 11.74 -10.38
N GLU A 78 6.01 11.72 -11.50
CA GLU A 78 5.92 12.86 -12.43
C GLU A 78 5.41 14.11 -11.71
N MET A 79 4.42 13.96 -10.84
CA MET A 79 3.88 15.06 -10.07
C MET A 79 4.88 15.60 -9.03
N ALA A 80 5.59 14.72 -8.34
CA ALA A 80 6.68 15.11 -7.44
C ALA A 80 7.78 15.86 -8.19
N THR A 81 8.16 15.42 -9.39
CA THR A 81 9.12 16.16 -10.24
C THR A 81 8.59 17.52 -10.66
N THR A 82 7.29 17.65 -10.93
CA THR A 82 6.66 18.93 -11.22
C THR A 82 6.70 19.86 -10.00
N LEU A 83 6.42 19.34 -8.80
CA LEU A 83 6.50 20.12 -7.56
C LEU A 83 7.91 20.60 -7.26
N TRP A 84 8.90 19.71 -7.42
CA TRP A 84 10.32 20.08 -7.28
C TRP A 84 10.73 21.15 -8.29
N ARG A 85 10.35 21.00 -9.57
CA ARG A 85 10.59 22.04 -10.60
C ARG A 85 9.91 23.37 -10.27
N ALA A 86 8.76 23.33 -9.59
CA ALA A 86 8.06 24.52 -9.10
C ALA A 86 8.66 25.09 -7.80
N SER A 87 9.85 24.61 -7.37
CA SER A 87 10.54 25.04 -6.14
C SER A 87 9.72 24.84 -4.86
N VAL A 88 8.87 23.81 -4.82
CA VAL A 88 8.15 23.42 -3.61
C VAL A 88 9.13 22.74 -2.64
N PRO A 89 9.14 23.10 -1.34
CA PRO A 89 10.06 22.51 -0.36
C PRO A 89 9.98 20.98 -0.28
N ASP A 90 11.13 20.33 -0.10
CA ASP A 90 11.24 18.86 -0.09
C ASP A 90 10.29 18.17 0.88
N HIS A 91 10.09 18.72 2.08
CA HIS A 91 9.17 18.13 3.05
C HIS A 91 7.72 18.10 2.58
N ILE A 92 7.29 19.06 1.75
CA ILE A 92 5.94 19.07 1.16
C ILE A 92 5.86 18.03 0.04
N VAL A 93 6.90 17.93 -0.80
CA VAL A 93 6.95 16.93 -1.88
C VAL A 93 7.04 15.51 -1.34
N LEU A 94 7.85 15.28 -0.31
CA LEU A 94 7.97 14.01 0.39
C LEU A 94 6.67 13.66 1.12
N ALA A 95 6.00 14.63 1.76
CA ALA A 95 4.69 14.40 2.37
C ALA A 95 3.63 13.99 1.33
N PHE A 96 3.62 14.65 0.16
CA PHE A 96 2.80 14.23 -0.97
C PHE A 96 3.13 12.80 -1.42
N LEU A 97 4.41 12.47 -1.62
CA LEU A 97 4.84 11.15 -2.08
C LEU A 97 4.48 10.03 -1.10
N VAL A 98 4.67 10.26 0.20
CA VAL A 98 4.28 9.27 1.23
C VAL A 98 2.77 9.11 1.25
N ALA A 99 2.02 10.22 1.22
CA ALA A 99 0.57 10.18 1.21
C ALA A 99 0.01 9.50 -0.06
N SER A 100 0.60 9.77 -1.23
CA SER A 100 0.17 9.23 -2.52
C SER A 100 0.50 7.76 -2.76
N HIS A 101 1.29 7.15 -1.88
CA HIS A 101 1.58 5.74 -1.96
C HIS A 101 1.01 4.94 -0.77
N SER A 102 1.10 5.45 0.47
CA SER A 102 0.70 4.71 1.69
C SER A 102 -0.66 5.10 2.20
N LEU A 103 -1.05 6.36 2.04
CA LEU A 103 -2.28 6.91 2.64
C LEU A 103 -3.38 7.13 1.59
N VAL A 104 -3.23 6.55 0.40
CA VAL A 104 -4.28 6.59 -0.61
C VAL A 104 -5.54 6.00 0.02
N LEU A 105 -6.62 6.79 0.03
CA LEU A 105 -7.88 6.43 0.68
C LEU A 105 -8.39 5.06 0.22
N PHE A 106 -8.19 4.75 -1.06
CA PHE A 106 -8.48 3.44 -1.63
C PHE A 106 -7.77 2.29 -0.89
N ASN A 107 -6.46 2.41 -0.67
CA ASN A 107 -5.68 1.38 0.02
C ASN A 107 -6.15 1.22 1.47
N LEU A 108 -6.45 2.33 2.15
CA LEU A 108 -6.97 2.31 3.52
C LEU A 108 -8.33 1.58 3.59
N VAL A 109 -9.25 1.88 2.68
CA VAL A 109 -10.55 1.17 2.60
C VAL A 109 -10.35 -0.31 2.33
N LEU A 110 -9.45 -0.68 1.40
CA LEU A 110 -9.16 -2.08 1.14
C LEU A 110 -8.53 -2.79 2.33
N PHE A 111 -7.60 -2.16 3.04
CA PHE A 111 -7.03 -2.72 4.27
C PHE A 111 -8.10 -2.94 5.35
N THR A 112 -9.04 -2.00 5.49
CA THR A 112 -10.16 -2.12 6.41
C THR A 112 -11.00 -3.36 6.10
N ILE A 113 -11.30 -3.61 4.82
CA ILE A 113 -12.16 -4.72 4.41
C ILE A 113 -11.41 -6.07 4.47
N LEU A 114 -10.13 -6.10 4.09
CA LEU A 114 -9.38 -7.35 3.95
C LEU A 114 -8.72 -7.83 5.25
N ILE A 115 -8.26 -6.91 6.08
CA ILE A 115 -7.50 -7.22 7.29
C ILE A 115 -8.25 -6.75 8.53
N GLY A 116 -8.81 -5.53 8.49
CA GLY A 116 -9.57 -4.96 9.60
C GLY A 116 -9.35 -3.45 9.73
N LEU A 117 -10.27 -2.79 10.43
CA LEU A 117 -10.23 -1.35 10.66
C LEU A 117 -8.99 -0.94 11.44
N GLU A 118 -8.61 -1.72 12.45
CA GLU A 118 -7.46 -1.49 13.32
C GLU A 118 -6.15 -1.49 12.51
N PHE A 119 -6.02 -2.43 11.58
CA PHE A 119 -4.86 -2.48 10.69
C PHE A 119 -4.80 -1.23 9.80
N SER A 120 -5.92 -0.85 9.20
CA SER A 120 -6.01 0.36 8.35
C SER A 120 -5.71 1.64 9.12
N LEU A 121 -6.23 1.78 10.34
CA LEU A 121 -5.93 2.89 11.25
C LEU A 121 -4.44 2.91 11.61
N GLY A 122 -3.82 1.75 11.81
CA GLY A 122 -2.38 1.66 12.03
C GLY A 122 -1.56 2.11 10.83
N VAL A 123 -1.95 1.73 9.61
CA VAL A 123 -1.30 2.22 8.38
C VAL A 123 -1.46 3.73 8.26
N LEU A 124 -2.66 4.25 8.52
CA LEU A 124 -2.94 5.69 8.51
C LEU A 124 -2.05 6.43 9.53
N LEU A 125 -2.07 6.00 10.79
CA LEU A 125 -1.30 6.62 11.86
C LEU A 125 0.20 6.52 11.59
N GLY A 126 0.68 5.36 11.15
CA GLY A 126 2.09 5.13 10.82
C GLY A 126 2.56 6.02 9.68
N GLY A 127 1.73 6.22 8.64
CA GLY A 127 2.04 7.13 7.55
C GLY A 127 2.04 8.59 8.00
N LEU A 128 1.14 9.00 8.91
CA LEU A 128 1.14 10.33 9.50
C LEU A 128 2.39 10.57 10.37
N VAL A 129 2.80 9.58 11.19
CA VAL A 129 4.05 9.61 11.96
C VAL A 129 5.24 9.75 11.02
N MET A 130 5.29 8.92 9.96
CA MET A 130 6.35 8.97 8.95
C MET A 130 6.45 10.35 8.28
N ILE A 131 5.32 10.95 7.90
CA ILE A 131 5.26 12.32 7.35
C ILE A 131 5.78 13.34 8.37
N GLY A 132 5.41 13.20 9.65
CA GLY A 132 5.91 14.04 10.74
C GLY A 132 7.42 13.94 10.93
N LEU A 133 7.96 12.72 10.96
CA LEU A 133 9.40 12.47 11.10
C LEU A 133 10.18 13.04 9.91
N LEU A 134 9.71 12.85 8.69
CA LEU A 134 10.32 13.44 7.49
C LEU A 134 10.34 14.96 7.54
N ARG A 135 9.27 15.58 8.05
CA ARG A 135 9.22 17.03 8.26
C ARG A 135 10.25 17.49 9.29
N LEU A 136 10.47 16.72 10.36
CA LEU A 136 11.49 17.03 11.37
C LEU A 136 12.91 16.87 10.83
N MET A 137 13.14 15.90 9.94
CA MET A 137 14.45 15.67 9.30
C MET A 137 14.74 16.63 8.14
N ALA A 138 13.72 17.29 7.60
CA ALA A 138 13.83 18.16 6.43
C ALA A 138 14.87 19.30 6.53
N PRO A 139 15.10 19.96 7.69
CA PRO A 139 16.15 20.97 7.81
C PRO A 139 17.55 20.42 7.50
N ALA A 140 17.82 19.16 7.83
CA ALA A 140 19.09 18.48 7.53
C ALA A 140 19.21 18.10 6.04
N LEU A 141 18.10 18.14 5.29
CA LEU A 141 18.01 17.76 3.88
C LEU A 141 17.91 18.97 2.94
N ARG A 142 17.99 20.20 3.45
CA ARG A 142 17.76 21.43 2.68
C ARG A 142 18.57 21.47 1.37
N GLN A 143 17.86 21.73 0.27
CA GLN A 143 18.48 22.13 -0.98
C GLN A 143 19.14 23.50 -0.86
N GLU A 144 20.24 23.68 -1.59
CA GLU A 144 20.69 25.02 -1.97
C GLU A 144 19.78 25.56 -3.07
N PRO A 145 19.45 26.85 -3.08
CA PRO A 145 18.53 27.43 -4.05
C PRO A 145 19.08 27.22 -5.47
N GLY A 146 18.35 26.45 -6.28
CA GLY A 146 18.80 26.03 -7.60
C GLY A 146 17.70 26.07 -8.65
N PHE A 147 17.91 26.96 -9.62
CA PHE A 147 17.21 27.25 -10.88
C PHE A 147 15.83 27.95 -10.81
N PRO A 148 15.72 29.16 -11.39
CA PRO A 148 14.42 29.67 -11.81
C PRO A 148 13.90 28.80 -12.96
N SER A 149 12.62 28.48 -12.95
CA SER A 149 11.96 27.76 -14.04
C SER A 149 10.54 28.28 -14.20
N ASP A 150 10.14 28.44 -15.45
CA ASP A 150 8.86 28.99 -15.87
C ASP A 150 7.67 28.33 -15.16
N PRO A 151 6.60 29.10 -14.89
CA PRO A 151 5.40 28.54 -14.31
C PRO A 151 4.91 27.38 -15.19
N PRO A 152 4.55 26.21 -14.61
CA PRO A 152 3.98 25.12 -15.38
C PRO A 152 2.66 25.58 -16.01
N GLY A 153 2.73 26.02 -17.27
CA GLY A 153 1.59 26.38 -18.09
C GLY A 153 0.79 25.12 -18.39
N GLY A 154 -0.34 24.94 -17.71
CA GLY A 154 -1.28 23.88 -18.05
C GLY A 154 -2.02 23.20 -16.89
N LEU A 155 -1.70 23.49 -15.63
CA LEU A 155 -2.34 22.82 -14.48
C LEU A 155 -3.52 23.57 -13.86
N VAL A 156 -4.11 24.54 -14.57
CA VAL A 156 -5.38 25.14 -14.15
C VAL A 156 -6.52 24.22 -14.62
N ALA A 157 -6.77 23.19 -13.82
CA ALA A 157 -7.99 22.41 -13.95
C ALA A 157 -9.21 23.32 -13.69
N GLY A 158 -10.28 23.11 -14.45
CA GLY A 158 -11.53 23.86 -14.33
C GLY A 158 -12.13 23.80 -12.92
N ALA A 159 -13.04 24.72 -12.61
CA ALA A 159 -13.66 24.81 -11.29
C ALA A 159 -14.32 23.46 -10.89
N PRO A 160 -14.19 23.02 -9.63
CA PRO A 160 -14.73 21.75 -9.19
C PRO A 160 -16.26 21.77 -9.26
N GLY A 161 -16.85 20.84 -10.01
CA GLY A 161 -18.30 20.62 -10.02
C GLY A 161 -18.80 20.21 -8.63
N SER A 162 -19.99 20.66 -8.23
CA SER A 162 -20.64 20.28 -6.96
C SER A 162 -20.80 18.76 -6.82
N TRP A 163 -20.93 18.25 -5.60
CA TRP A 163 -21.26 16.83 -5.35
C TRP A 163 -22.51 16.37 -6.11
N THR A 164 -23.52 17.24 -6.19
CA THR A 164 -24.73 17.00 -6.98
C THR A 164 -24.42 16.85 -8.46
N SER A 165 -23.55 17.71 -9.03
CA SER A 165 -23.13 17.56 -10.43
C SER A 165 -22.31 16.29 -10.65
N LEU A 166 -21.48 15.87 -9.69
CA LEU A 166 -20.65 14.68 -9.82
C LEU A 166 -21.48 13.38 -9.79
N VAL A 167 -22.43 13.28 -8.85
CA VAL A 167 -23.21 12.04 -8.60
C VAL A 167 -24.49 11.98 -9.44
N CYS A 168 -25.09 13.12 -9.79
CA CYS A 168 -26.37 13.14 -10.53
C CYS A 168 -26.21 13.47 -12.03
N SER A 169 -25.01 13.75 -12.53
CA SER A 169 -24.80 14.00 -13.97
C SER A 169 -24.10 12.85 -14.68
N GLY A 170 -24.49 12.59 -15.94
CA GLY A 170 -23.81 11.60 -16.78
C GLY A 170 -22.33 11.94 -17.04
N ARG A 171 -21.97 13.23 -17.06
CA ARG A 171 -20.56 13.67 -17.19
C ARG A 171 -19.74 13.29 -15.95
N GLY A 172 -20.28 13.51 -14.75
CA GLY A 172 -19.62 13.14 -13.50
C GLY A 172 -19.40 11.62 -13.38
N TRP A 173 -20.41 10.82 -13.73
CA TRP A 173 -20.25 9.37 -13.84
C TRP A 173 -19.21 8.95 -14.88
N GLY A 174 -19.16 9.62 -16.04
CA GLY A 174 -18.13 9.39 -17.05
C GLY A 174 -16.72 9.64 -16.53
N GLU A 175 -16.52 10.67 -15.70
CA GLU A 175 -15.23 10.93 -15.04
C GLU A 175 -14.88 9.85 -14.02
N ILE A 176 -15.84 9.44 -13.18
CA ILE A 176 -15.66 8.37 -12.20
C ILE A 176 -15.28 7.06 -12.89
N VAL A 177 -16.04 6.62 -13.89
CA VAL A 177 -15.78 5.38 -14.64
C VAL A 177 -14.42 5.44 -15.33
N ARG A 178 -14.04 6.59 -15.90
CA ARG A 178 -12.72 6.78 -16.51
C ARG A 178 -11.59 6.66 -15.48
N ASP A 179 -11.77 7.21 -14.29
CA ASP A 179 -10.81 7.10 -13.19
C ASP A 179 -10.70 5.65 -12.69
N ILE A 180 -11.82 4.93 -12.52
CA ILE A 180 -11.85 3.50 -12.19
C ILE A 180 -11.09 2.69 -13.25
N GLY A 181 -11.37 2.92 -14.54
CA GLY A 181 -10.68 2.25 -15.64
C GLY A 181 -9.18 2.57 -15.70
N ARG A 182 -8.76 3.76 -15.24
CA ARG A 182 -7.34 4.11 -15.08
C ARG A 182 -6.73 3.36 -13.91
N TYR A 183 -7.44 3.25 -12.77
CA TYR A 183 -6.98 2.46 -11.61
C TYR A 183 -6.79 1.00 -11.97
N LEU A 184 -7.81 0.35 -12.56
CA LEU A 184 -7.74 -1.05 -12.98
C LEU A 184 -6.58 -1.33 -13.94
N ARG A 185 -6.39 -0.50 -14.98
CA ARG A 185 -5.26 -0.66 -15.91
C ARG A 185 -3.90 -0.48 -15.23
N SER A 186 -3.80 0.48 -14.31
CA SER A 186 -2.52 0.75 -13.62
C SER A 186 -2.19 -0.30 -12.54
N MET A 187 -3.21 -0.88 -11.90
CA MET A 187 -3.04 -1.79 -10.78
C MET A 187 -3.04 -3.26 -11.21
N GLY A 188 -3.75 -3.62 -12.28
CA GLY A 188 -3.97 -5.01 -12.71
C GLY A 188 -2.71 -5.88 -12.72
N PRO A 189 -1.61 -5.48 -13.41
CA PRO A 189 -0.37 -6.26 -13.40
C PRO A 189 0.23 -6.43 -12.01
N SER A 190 0.18 -5.39 -11.17
CA SER A 190 0.68 -5.47 -9.80
C SER A 190 -0.15 -6.40 -8.92
N LEU A 191 -1.46 -6.46 -9.15
CA LEU A 191 -2.37 -7.32 -8.41
C LEU A 191 -2.13 -8.78 -8.74
N ILE A 192 -1.94 -9.11 -10.02
CA ILE A 192 -1.55 -10.46 -10.44
C ILE A 192 -0.21 -10.85 -9.80
N GLY A 193 0.79 -9.96 -9.84
CA GLY A 193 2.06 -10.19 -9.16
C GLY A 193 1.91 -10.39 -7.65
N GLY A 194 1.04 -9.62 -7.00
CA GLY A 194 0.72 -9.76 -5.58
C GLY A 194 0.00 -11.05 -5.22
N LEU A 195 -0.89 -11.54 -6.08
CA LEU A 195 -1.53 -12.85 -5.92
C LEU A 195 -0.49 -13.97 -6.01
N ILE A 196 0.37 -13.95 -7.02
CA ILE A 196 1.42 -14.96 -7.21
C ILE A 196 2.38 -14.96 -6.03
N LEU A 197 2.93 -13.80 -5.67
CA LEU A 197 3.88 -13.68 -4.56
C LEU A 197 3.22 -13.96 -3.20
N GLY A 198 1.99 -13.52 -2.99
CA GLY A 198 1.23 -13.79 -1.77
C GLY A 198 0.91 -15.28 -1.60
N ALA A 199 0.58 -15.98 -2.69
CA ALA A 199 0.40 -17.44 -2.67
C ALA A 199 1.73 -18.16 -2.40
N LEU A 200 2.83 -17.69 -2.98
CA LEU A 200 4.17 -18.23 -2.72
C LEU A 200 4.57 -18.04 -1.25
N VAL A 201 4.32 -16.87 -0.67
CA VAL A 201 4.58 -16.59 0.76
C VAL A 201 3.87 -17.60 1.64
N LEU A 202 2.56 -17.79 1.42
CA LEU A 202 1.76 -18.77 2.18
C LEU A 202 2.27 -20.20 1.98
N ALA A 203 2.63 -20.59 0.75
CA ALA A 203 3.16 -21.92 0.47
C ALA A 203 4.52 -22.19 1.15
N ILE A 204 5.40 -21.20 1.25
CA ILE A 204 6.69 -21.32 1.96
C ILE A 204 6.45 -21.44 3.47
N ASP A 205 5.53 -20.64 4.01
CA ASP A 205 5.18 -20.67 5.44
C ASP A 205 4.59 -22.02 5.88
N THR A 206 3.66 -22.59 5.11
CA THR A 206 3.09 -23.93 5.38
C THR A 206 4.17 -25.01 5.47
N ARG A 207 5.31 -24.82 4.79
CA ARG A 207 6.44 -25.75 4.81
C ARG A 207 7.45 -25.47 5.93
N GLY A 208 7.25 -24.40 6.71
CA GLY A 208 8.22 -23.92 7.69
C GLY A 208 9.56 -23.51 7.06
N ALA A 209 9.58 -23.23 5.75
CA ALA A 209 10.79 -22.92 4.98
C ALA A 209 11.09 -21.43 4.95
N TRP A 210 10.55 -20.68 5.92
CA TRP A 210 10.76 -19.24 6.01
C TRP A 210 12.21 -18.94 6.37
N PHE A 211 12.80 -17.98 5.66
CA PHE A 211 14.20 -17.60 5.81
C PHE A 211 14.44 -16.76 7.07
N PHE A 212 13.40 -16.12 7.63
CA PHE A 212 13.51 -15.41 8.90
C PHE A 212 13.33 -16.36 10.08
N PRO A 213 14.04 -16.10 11.19
CA PRO A 213 13.80 -16.81 12.45
C PRO A 213 12.35 -16.68 12.91
N LYS A 214 11.77 -17.78 13.41
CA LYS A 214 10.38 -17.82 13.90
C LYS A 214 10.09 -16.76 14.99
N TRP A 215 11.08 -16.45 15.82
CA TRP A 215 10.93 -15.47 16.92
C TRP A 215 10.62 -14.04 16.42
N MET A 216 10.84 -13.74 15.15
CA MET A 216 10.55 -12.42 14.58
C MET A 216 9.04 -12.12 14.48
N GLY A 217 8.20 -13.15 14.61
CA GLY A 217 6.76 -13.03 14.76
C GLY A 217 6.27 -12.85 16.19
N ASP A 218 7.14 -13.08 17.19
CA ASP A 218 6.73 -13.08 18.60
C ASP A 218 6.34 -11.67 19.06
N GLU A 219 5.43 -11.57 20.01
CA GLU A 219 4.97 -10.29 20.58
C GLU A 219 5.98 -9.68 21.58
N THR A 220 7.27 -9.88 21.38
CA THR A 220 8.33 -9.32 22.23
C THR A 220 8.84 -7.99 21.68
N LEU A 221 9.35 -7.11 22.57
CA LEU A 221 9.96 -5.84 22.15
C LEU A 221 11.13 -6.05 21.18
N GLY A 222 11.95 -7.08 21.43
CA GLY A 222 13.08 -7.43 20.55
C GLY A 222 12.63 -7.84 19.15
N ALA A 223 11.60 -8.67 19.06
CA ALA A 223 10.98 -9.05 17.79
C ALA A 223 10.36 -7.85 17.06
N ALA A 224 9.63 -6.99 17.78
CA ALA A 224 9.05 -5.77 17.22
C ALA A 224 10.12 -4.84 16.62
N LEU A 225 11.21 -4.61 17.36
CA LEU A 225 12.35 -3.82 16.87
C LEU A 225 12.98 -4.47 15.64
N ALA A 226 13.39 -5.73 15.72
CA ALA A 226 14.04 -6.42 14.60
C ALA A 226 13.16 -6.43 13.35
N SER A 227 11.89 -6.78 13.52
CA SER A 227 10.89 -6.85 12.47
C SER A 227 10.62 -5.48 11.83
N SER A 228 10.51 -4.41 12.62
CA SER A 228 10.29 -3.04 12.10
C SER A 228 11.44 -2.50 11.25
N PHE A 229 12.68 -2.94 11.47
CA PHE A 229 13.81 -2.54 10.62
C PHE A 229 14.03 -3.51 9.45
N LEU A 230 13.82 -4.81 9.63
CA LEU A 230 14.03 -5.80 8.55
C LEU A 230 12.91 -5.82 7.52
N ALA A 231 11.65 -5.68 7.95
CA ALA A 231 10.50 -5.76 7.06
C ALA A 231 10.48 -4.64 5.98
N PRO A 232 10.89 -3.40 6.26
CA PRO A 232 11.11 -2.40 5.21
C PRO A 232 12.10 -2.86 4.13
N LEU A 233 13.22 -3.49 4.48
CA LEU A 233 14.17 -4.03 3.50
C LEU A 233 13.53 -5.11 2.65
N LEU A 234 12.74 -5.98 3.28
CA LEU A 234 11.98 -7.00 2.58
C LEU A 234 11.01 -6.39 1.56
N SER A 235 10.39 -5.27 1.89
CA SER A 235 9.48 -4.54 1.01
C SER A 235 10.16 -4.04 -0.27
N VAL A 236 11.45 -3.69 -0.21
CA VAL A 236 12.23 -3.29 -1.38
C VAL A 236 12.48 -4.48 -2.34
N VAL A 237 12.64 -5.68 -1.79
CA VAL A 237 12.90 -6.91 -2.55
C VAL A 237 11.61 -7.50 -3.12
N LEU A 238 10.57 -7.61 -2.28
CA LEU A 238 9.27 -8.21 -2.60
C LEU A 238 8.32 -7.24 -3.29
N PHE A 239 8.89 -6.18 -3.85
CA PHE A 239 8.19 -4.97 -4.20
C PHE A 239 7.16 -5.20 -5.32
N LEU A 240 5.91 -4.82 -5.06
CA LEU A 240 4.86 -4.73 -6.06
C LEU A 240 4.29 -3.31 -6.12
N ALA A 241 3.65 -2.93 -7.23
CA ALA A 241 2.90 -1.67 -7.22
C ALA A 241 1.79 -1.69 -6.14
N PRO A 242 1.25 -0.54 -5.70
CA PRO A 242 0.51 -0.42 -4.44
C PRO A 242 -0.60 -1.46 -4.25
N GLY A 243 -1.28 -1.87 -5.32
CA GLY A 243 -2.28 -2.94 -5.27
C GLY A 243 -1.71 -4.31 -4.92
N GLY A 244 -0.62 -4.72 -5.55
CA GLY A 244 0.01 -6.01 -5.28
C GLY A 244 0.57 -6.13 -3.86
N ASN A 245 1.12 -5.03 -3.34
CA ASN A 245 1.62 -4.99 -1.96
C ASN A 245 0.53 -5.30 -0.94
N LEU A 246 -0.71 -4.90 -1.20
CA LEU A 246 -1.80 -5.14 -0.27
C LEU A 246 -2.15 -6.63 -0.14
N ILE A 247 -2.13 -7.38 -1.25
CA ILE A 247 -2.32 -8.84 -1.24
C ILE A 247 -1.15 -9.52 -0.54
N MET A 248 0.07 -9.07 -0.86
CA MET A 248 1.30 -9.54 -0.25
C MET A 248 1.30 -9.34 1.27
N VAL A 249 0.89 -8.17 1.74
CA VAL A 249 0.78 -7.81 3.16
C VAL A 249 -0.26 -8.67 3.85
N SER A 250 -1.41 -8.91 3.22
CA SER A 250 -2.43 -9.82 3.76
C SER A 250 -1.88 -11.25 3.93
N SER A 251 -1.11 -11.75 2.96
CA SER A 251 -0.42 -13.04 3.08
C SER A 251 0.60 -13.04 4.22
N ILE A 252 1.51 -12.07 4.25
CA ILE A 252 2.55 -11.97 5.30
C ILE A 252 1.92 -11.90 6.69
N TRP A 253 0.90 -11.06 6.87
CA TRP A 253 0.16 -10.93 8.13
C TRP A 253 -0.42 -12.25 8.62
N LYS A 254 -0.88 -13.12 7.71
CA LYS A 254 -1.44 -14.43 8.06
C LYS A 254 -0.37 -15.47 8.44
N THR A 255 0.87 -15.29 8.00
CA THR A 255 1.97 -16.24 8.27
C THR A 255 2.63 -16.06 9.64
N TRP A 256 2.28 -15.02 10.41
CA TRP A 256 2.94 -14.71 11.69
C TRP A 256 4.47 -14.55 11.60
N THR A 257 5.00 -14.26 10.41
CA THR A 257 6.45 -14.18 10.19
C THR A 257 7.05 -12.86 10.64
N LEU A 258 6.22 -11.83 10.76
CA LEU A 258 6.60 -10.49 11.18
C LEU A 258 5.60 -9.99 12.21
N THR A 259 6.10 -9.34 13.26
CA THR A 259 5.27 -8.58 14.19
C THR A 259 4.43 -7.51 13.49
N TYR A 260 3.39 -7.02 14.16
CA TYR A 260 2.56 -5.91 13.67
C TYR A 260 3.35 -4.67 13.29
N SER A 261 4.32 -4.26 14.12
CA SER A 261 5.17 -3.11 13.82
C SER A 261 5.98 -3.34 12.54
N GLY A 262 6.47 -4.57 12.33
CA GLY A 262 7.13 -4.98 11.09
C GLY A 262 6.23 -4.90 9.86
N VAL A 263 5.00 -5.42 9.94
CA VAL A 263 4.06 -5.38 8.81
C VAL A 263 3.65 -3.95 8.47
N ILE A 264 3.41 -3.09 9.46
CA ILE A 264 3.17 -1.66 9.20
C ILE A 264 4.40 -1.02 8.56
N SER A 265 5.60 -1.24 9.09
CA SER A 265 6.85 -0.72 8.49
C SER A 265 7.07 -1.23 7.06
N PHE A 266 6.72 -2.49 6.77
CA PHE A 266 6.71 -3.06 5.42
C PHE A 266 5.78 -2.29 4.49
N VAL A 267 4.53 -2.05 4.91
CA VAL A 267 3.53 -1.30 4.13
C VAL A 267 4.02 0.13 3.87
N LEU A 268 4.55 0.79 4.90
CA LEU A 268 5.04 2.16 4.84
C LEU A 268 6.31 2.33 4.00
N LEU A 269 7.18 1.31 3.92
CA LEU A 269 8.34 1.37 3.03
C LEU A 269 8.09 0.80 1.64
N SER A 270 6.94 0.16 1.43
CA SER A 270 6.50 -0.31 0.12
C SER A 270 6.28 0.82 -0.91
N LEU A 271 6.65 2.06 -0.56
CA LEU A 271 6.71 3.26 -1.40
C LEU A 271 8.11 3.54 -1.95
N LEU A 272 9.18 3.11 -1.25
CA LEU A 272 10.57 3.19 -1.71
C LEU A 272 10.87 2.05 -2.69
N ASN A 273 10.26 2.13 -3.86
CA ASN A 273 10.72 1.36 -5.00
C ASN A 273 12.10 1.86 -5.47
N PRO A 274 12.95 1.01 -6.07
CA PRO A 274 14.16 1.42 -6.76
C PRO A 274 14.00 2.61 -7.72
N LEU A 275 12.87 2.71 -8.42
CA LEU A 275 12.52 3.85 -9.29
C LEU A 275 12.32 5.14 -8.48
N THR A 276 11.62 5.09 -7.36
CA THR A 276 11.44 6.23 -6.46
C THR A 276 12.79 6.69 -5.93
N ILE A 277 13.63 5.74 -5.48
CA ILE A 277 15.01 6.01 -5.03
C ILE A 277 15.81 6.66 -6.15
N ARG A 278 15.74 6.14 -7.39
CA ARG A 278 16.43 6.72 -8.55
C ARG A 278 15.97 8.14 -8.83
N THR A 279 14.67 8.43 -8.76
CA THR A 279 14.14 9.78 -8.93
C THR A 279 14.63 10.71 -7.81
N LEU A 280 14.58 10.25 -6.56
CA LEU A 280 15.07 11.01 -5.39
C LEU A 280 16.57 11.30 -5.51
N VAL A 281 17.38 10.30 -5.86
CA VAL A 281 18.84 10.42 -6.04
C VAL A 281 19.18 11.29 -7.25
N GLY A 282 18.47 11.12 -8.36
CA GLY A 282 18.64 11.91 -9.57
C GLY A 282 18.32 13.38 -9.36
N HIS A 283 17.30 13.68 -8.54
CA HIS A 283 16.96 15.06 -8.18
C HIS A 283 17.93 15.66 -7.15
N SER A 284 18.46 14.84 -6.22
CA SER A 284 19.12 15.36 -5.02
C SER A 284 20.67 15.38 -5.04
N ARG A 285 21.35 15.02 -6.13
CA ARG A 285 22.83 14.84 -6.17
C ARG A 285 23.36 13.86 -5.10
N GLY A 286 23.52 12.58 -5.48
CA GLY A 286 24.33 11.58 -4.79
C GLY A 286 24.07 11.43 -3.28
N ARG A 287 24.91 12.07 -2.45
CA ARG A 287 24.86 11.98 -0.97
C ARG A 287 23.50 12.38 -0.38
N ARG A 288 22.86 13.42 -0.90
CA ARG A 288 21.53 13.83 -0.37
C ARG A 288 20.46 12.84 -0.77
N GLY A 289 20.54 12.25 -1.96
CA GLY A 289 19.65 11.17 -2.37
C GLY A 289 19.67 10.01 -1.38
N CYS A 290 20.88 9.58 -0.99
CA CYS A 290 21.05 8.57 0.05
C CYS A 290 20.48 9.03 1.40
N ALA A 291 20.71 10.28 1.81
CA ALA A 291 20.19 10.81 3.06
C ALA A 291 18.65 10.85 3.09
N VAL A 292 18.01 11.24 1.98
CA VAL A 292 16.55 11.23 1.83
C VAL A 292 16.02 9.79 1.88
N SER A 293 16.63 8.86 1.13
CA SER A 293 16.24 7.45 1.15
C SER A 293 16.38 6.82 2.54
N LEU A 294 17.48 7.10 3.23
CA LEU A 294 17.69 6.65 4.61
C LEU A 294 16.67 7.27 5.57
N SER A 295 16.34 8.56 5.41
CA SER A 295 15.32 9.24 6.22
C SER A 295 13.94 8.60 6.04
N ILE A 296 13.58 8.24 4.81
CA ILE A 296 12.32 7.56 4.51
C ILE A 296 12.31 6.15 5.11
N TYR A 297 13.41 5.40 4.98
CA TYR A 297 13.58 4.09 5.61
C TYR A 297 13.40 4.16 7.13
N LEU A 298 14.15 5.04 7.80
CA LEU A 298 14.07 5.20 9.26
C LEU A 298 12.69 5.66 9.69
N SER A 299 12.07 6.57 8.95
CA SER A 299 10.72 7.06 9.27
C SER A 299 9.66 5.98 9.14
N ALA A 300 9.78 5.05 8.18
CA ALA A 300 8.87 3.90 8.06
C ALA A 300 9.07 2.87 9.19
N ALA A 301 10.32 2.57 9.54
CA ALA A 301 10.65 1.68 10.64
C ALA A 301 10.11 2.23 11.98
N LEU A 302 10.41 3.49 12.28
CA LEU A 302 9.92 4.18 13.47
C LEU A 302 8.40 4.38 13.44
N GLY A 303 7.81 4.59 12.27
CA GLY A 303 6.36 4.69 12.11
C GLY A 303 5.63 3.41 12.55
N GLY A 304 6.12 2.24 12.15
CA GLY A 304 5.54 0.96 12.59
C GLY A 304 5.69 0.71 14.09
N LEU A 305 6.86 1.06 14.66
CA LEU A 305 7.08 0.98 16.11
C LEU A 305 6.18 1.93 16.89
N ALA A 306 6.03 3.18 16.43
CA ALA A 306 5.19 4.17 17.07
C ALA A 306 3.71 3.75 17.08
N VAL A 307 3.23 3.13 16.00
CA VAL A 307 1.87 2.60 15.92
C VAL A 307 1.67 1.44 16.89
N ALA A 308 2.57 0.46 16.87
CA ALA A 308 2.47 -0.69 17.77
C ALA A 308 2.54 -0.27 19.25
N GLY A 309 3.47 0.63 19.60
CA GLY A 309 3.57 1.19 20.93
C GLY A 309 2.32 1.99 21.33
N GLY A 310 1.79 2.83 20.42
CA GLY A 310 0.58 3.60 20.64
C GLY A 310 -0.64 2.71 20.89
N PHE A 311 -0.81 1.65 20.11
CA PHE A 311 -1.89 0.69 20.30
C PHE A 311 -1.73 -0.11 21.59
N ALA A 312 -0.51 -0.52 21.94
CA ALA A 312 -0.24 -1.19 23.22
C ALA A 312 -0.60 -0.30 24.42
N VAL A 313 -0.25 1.00 24.38
CA VAL A 313 -0.62 1.97 25.44
C VAL A 313 -2.13 2.15 25.55
N LEU A 314 -2.85 2.12 24.43
CA LEU A 314 -4.31 2.23 24.39
C LEU A 314 -5.04 0.90 24.70
N GLY A 315 -4.31 -0.19 24.92
CA GLY A 315 -4.90 -1.53 25.10
C GLY A 315 -5.61 -2.06 23.85
N VAL A 316 -5.27 -1.54 22.66
CA VAL A 316 -5.83 -1.97 21.38
C VAL A 316 -5.03 -3.15 20.88
N HIS A 317 -5.62 -4.35 20.97
CA HIS A 317 -5.06 -5.55 20.36
C HIS A 317 -5.53 -5.66 18.92
N VAL A 318 -4.59 -5.66 17.98
CA VAL A 318 -4.91 -5.88 16.57
C VAL A 318 -5.15 -7.37 16.38
N ALA A 319 -6.43 -7.75 16.38
CA ALA A 319 -6.81 -9.15 16.22
C ALA A 319 -6.25 -9.70 14.90
N HIS A 320 -5.39 -10.72 14.99
CA HIS A 320 -5.11 -11.56 13.84
C HIS A 320 -6.41 -12.28 13.50
N VAL A 321 -6.96 -11.97 12.33
CA VAL A 321 -8.27 -12.39 11.84
C VAL A 321 -8.54 -13.89 12.11
N PRO A 322 -9.22 -14.28 13.21
CA PRO A 322 -9.32 -15.70 13.60
C PRO A 322 -10.26 -16.47 12.67
N TRP A 323 -11.23 -15.75 12.07
CA TRP A 323 -12.23 -16.32 11.20
C TRP A 323 -11.67 -16.82 9.88
N PHE A 324 -10.49 -16.37 9.43
CA PHE A 324 -9.93 -16.85 8.16
C PHE A 324 -9.64 -18.35 8.22
N ARG A 325 -9.06 -18.83 9.34
CA ARG A 325 -8.83 -20.26 9.55
C ARG A 325 -10.14 -21.04 9.57
N GLN A 326 -11.12 -20.57 10.36
CA GLN A 326 -12.44 -21.19 10.43
C GLN A 326 -13.21 -21.16 9.10
N LEU A 327 -13.05 -20.11 8.29
CA LEU A 327 -13.67 -19.99 6.98
C LEU A 327 -12.99 -20.90 5.96
N VAL A 328 -11.66 -20.96 5.97
CA VAL A 328 -10.88 -21.90 5.16
C VAL A 328 -11.31 -23.33 5.49
N ASP A 329 -11.39 -23.67 6.77
CA ASP A 329 -11.83 -24.98 7.23
C ASP A 329 -13.28 -25.27 6.76
N ARG A 330 -14.17 -24.28 6.82
CA ARG A 330 -15.55 -24.41 6.30
C ARG A 330 -15.65 -24.49 4.77
N LEU A 331 -14.83 -23.75 4.03
CA LEU A 331 -14.81 -23.78 2.57
C LEU A 331 -14.23 -25.11 2.06
N MET A 332 -13.20 -25.62 2.74
CA MET A 332 -12.67 -26.97 2.50
C MET A 332 -13.71 -28.05 2.79
N MET A 333 -14.60 -27.84 3.76
CA MET A 333 -15.73 -28.74 4.04
C MET A 333 -16.91 -28.58 3.06
N MET A 334 -17.17 -27.38 2.54
CA MET A 334 -18.28 -27.11 1.59
C MET A 334 -17.95 -27.44 0.14
N PHE A 335 -16.67 -27.39 -0.23
CA PHE A 335 -16.17 -27.83 -1.53
C PHE A 335 -15.21 -29.00 -1.36
N PRO A 336 -15.70 -30.21 -1.00
CA PRO A 336 -14.90 -31.39 -1.16
C PRO A 336 -14.60 -31.49 -2.66
N PHE A 337 -13.35 -31.29 -3.07
CA PHE A 337 -12.92 -31.47 -4.45
C PHE A 337 -13.04 -32.96 -4.81
N THR A 338 -14.25 -33.41 -5.13
CA THR A 338 -14.57 -34.74 -5.63
C THR A 338 -14.49 -34.84 -7.15
N MET A 339 -13.99 -33.82 -7.86
CA MET A 339 -13.88 -33.86 -9.32
C MET A 339 -12.49 -33.47 -9.82
N LEU A 340 -11.54 -34.38 -9.65
CA LEU A 340 -10.51 -34.72 -10.64
C LEU A 340 -10.24 -36.20 -10.42
N GLY A 341 -10.86 -37.02 -11.27
CA GLY A 341 -11.03 -38.46 -11.08
C GLY A 341 -9.74 -39.17 -10.68
N ALA A 342 -9.82 -39.92 -9.57
CA ALA A 342 -8.99 -41.10 -9.46
C ALA A 342 -9.33 -41.99 -10.67
N PRO A 343 -8.34 -42.38 -11.51
CA PRO A 343 -8.58 -43.40 -12.52
C PRO A 343 -9.07 -44.64 -11.78
N GLY A 344 -10.20 -45.19 -12.23
CA GLY A 344 -10.87 -46.32 -11.62
C GLY A 344 -9.87 -47.43 -11.29
N GLY A 345 -9.59 -47.59 -9.99
CA GLY A 345 -8.97 -48.79 -9.47
C GLY A 345 -9.94 -49.93 -9.71
N GLY A 346 -9.54 -50.85 -10.59
CA GLY A 346 -10.36 -51.95 -11.06
C GLY A 346 -11.01 -52.73 -9.92
N MET A 347 -12.29 -52.98 -10.08
CA MET A 347 -12.93 -54.14 -9.46
C MET A 347 -12.35 -55.38 -10.14
N ASN A 348 -11.28 -55.94 -9.55
CA ASN A 348 -11.05 -57.37 -9.62
C ASN A 348 -12.04 -58.01 -8.65
N GLY A 349 -13.01 -58.75 -9.18
CA GLY A 349 -13.99 -59.45 -8.38
C GLY A 349 -15.16 -60.03 -9.16
N MET A 350 -14.89 -60.82 -10.21
CA MET A 350 -15.43 -62.17 -10.45
C MET A 350 -14.81 -62.77 -11.70
#